data_AF-A0A257VXA6-F1
#
_entry.id   AF-A0A257VXA6-F1
#
_cell.length_a   1.000
_cell.length_b   1.000
_cell.length_c   1.000
_cell.angle_alpha   90.00
_cell.angle_beta   90.00
_cell.angle_gamma   90.00
#
_symmetry.space_group_name_H-M   'P 1'
#
loop_
_entity.id
_entity.type
_entity.pdbx_description
1 polymer ?
#
loop_
_entity_poly.entity_id
_entity_poly.type
_entity_poly.pdbx_seq_one_letter_code
_entity_poly.pdbx_strand_id
1 'polypeptide(L)'
;MNAAANYHIHPAGLRHVEALSRLHTACFAKGWGPLEFESFFERSGVFMAMAYHENATPVGFVLCWVIEDQCDLASYATGLCTARSKAYGREKPVTGSKRE
;
A
#
# COMPACT_ATOMS: atom_id res chain seq x y z
N MET A 1 -18.87 8.37 25.54
CA MET A 1 -17.45 7.95 25.63
C MET A 1 -17.12 7.24 24.33
N ASN A 2 -16.37 7.88 23.43
CA ASN A 2 -15.94 7.23 22.18
C ASN A 2 -14.84 6.23 22.55
N ALA A 3 -15.15 4.94 22.55
CA ALA A 3 -14.11 3.93 22.56
C ALA A 3 -13.30 4.14 21.27
N ALA A 4 -12.02 4.49 21.41
CA ALA A 4 -11.12 4.50 20.26
C ALA A 4 -11.11 3.08 19.71
N ALA A 5 -11.59 2.90 18.48
CA ALA A 5 -11.56 1.59 17.84
C ALA A 5 -10.12 1.07 17.85
N ASN A 6 -9.94 -0.17 18.31
CA ASN A 6 -8.63 -0.79 18.35
C ASN A 6 -8.23 -1.22 16.94
N TYR A 7 -7.13 -0.67 16.45
CA TYR A 7 -6.54 -1.04 15.18
C TYR A 7 -5.19 -1.72 15.41
N HIS A 8 -4.95 -2.81 14.69
CA HIS A 8 -3.70 -3.55 14.74
C HIS A 8 -3.07 -3.59 13.36
N ILE A 9 -1.77 -3.31 13.28
CA ILE A 9 -1.01 -3.38 12.03
C ILE A 9 -0.16 -4.65 12.07
N HIS A 10 -0.29 -5.47 11.03
CA HIS A 10 0.48 -6.71 10.89
C HIS A 10 1.24 -6.73 9.56
N PRO A 11 2.46 -7.28 9.53
CA PRO A 11 3.17 -7.53 8.27
C PRO A 11 2.32 -8.40 7.34
N ALA A 12 2.21 -7.97 6.09
CA ALA A 12 1.53 -8.69 5.05
C ALA A 12 2.52 -9.56 4.25
N GLY A 13 1.98 -10.50 3.49
CA GLY A 13 2.74 -11.55 2.80
C GLY A 13 1.83 -12.29 1.83
N LEU A 14 2.37 -13.30 1.13
CA LEU A 14 1.66 -14.03 0.07
C LEU A 14 0.26 -14.54 0.48
N ARG A 15 0.08 -14.96 1.74
CA ARG A 15 -1.22 -15.43 2.26
C ARG A 15 -2.33 -14.36 2.26
N HIS A 16 -1.98 -13.08 2.13
CA HIS A 16 -2.93 -11.96 2.19
C HIS A 16 -3.25 -11.36 0.81
N VAL A 17 -2.69 -11.91 -0.26
CA VAL A 17 -2.80 -11.39 -1.63
C VAL A 17 -4.25 -11.17 -2.06
N GLU A 18 -5.17 -12.09 -1.73
CA GLU A 18 -6.59 -11.92 -2.06
C GLU A 18 -7.23 -10.73 -1.32
N ALA A 19 -6.91 -10.56 -0.03
CA ALA A 19 -7.44 -9.45 0.76
C ALA A 19 -6.90 -8.10 0.25
N LEU A 20 -5.61 -8.05 -0.11
CA LEU A 20 -4.96 -6.88 -0.68
C LEU A 20 -5.56 -6.49 -2.03
N SER A 21 -5.78 -7.47 -2.92
CA SER A 21 -6.40 -7.23 -4.22
C SER A 21 -7.82 -6.66 -4.08
N ARG A 22 -8.61 -7.21 -3.15
CA ARG A 22 -9.96 -6.70 -2.85
C ARG A 22 -9.92 -5.27 -2.32
N LEU A 23 -9.06 -4.98 -1.34
CA LEU A 23 -8.90 -3.64 -0.77
C LEU A 23 -8.43 -2.63 -1.82
N HIS A 24 -7.45 -3.00 -2.65
CA HIS A 24 -6.92 -2.12 -3.69
C HIS A 24 -7.97 -1.84 -4.77
N THR A 25 -8.69 -2.87 -5.23
CA THR A 25 -9.75 -2.71 -6.23
C THR A 25 -10.92 -1.87 -5.73
N ALA A 26 -11.23 -1.93 -4.43
CA ALA A 26 -12.24 -1.07 -3.82
C ALA A 26 -11.82 0.41 -3.77
N CYS A 27 -10.52 0.69 -3.65
CA CYS A 27 -10.00 2.06 -3.50
C CYS A 27 -9.57 2.72 -4.81
N PHE A 28 -9.25 1.93 -5.85
CA PHE A 28 -8.67 2.43 -7.10
C PHE A 28 -9.46 1.94 -8.31
N ALA A 29 -9.72 2.85 -9.26
CA ALA A 29 -10.44 2.53 -10.50
C ALA A 29 -9.76 1.42 -11.34
N LYS A 30 -8.44 1.33 -11.25
CA LYS A 30 -7.65 0.20 -11.75
C LYS A 30 -6.99 -0.49 -10.56
N GLY A 31 -7.71 -1.44 -9.97
CA GLY A 31 -7.20 -2.32 -8.93
C GLY A 31 -6.05 -3.19 -9.44
N TRP A 32 -5.32 -3.77 -8.49
CA TRP A 32 -4.27 -4.75 -8.78
C TRP A 32 -4.81 -6.12 -8.42
N GLY A 33 -4.60 -7.08 -9.30
CA GLY A 33 -4.98 -8.46 -9.12
C GLY A 33 -4.05 -9.21 -8.16
N PRO A 34 -4.42 -10.44 -7.77
CA PRO A 34 -3.58 -11.31 -6.94
C PRO A 34 -2.15 -11.49 -7.49
N LEU A 35 -2.03 -11.78 -8.77
CA LEU A 35 -0.75 -12.03 -9.44
C LEU A 35 0.19 -10.82 -9.40
N GLU A 36 -0.34 -9.60 -9.46
CA GLU A 36 0.45 -8.36 -9.37
C GLU A 36 1.04 -8.20 -7.96
N PHE A 37 0.25 -8.53 -6.93
CA PHE A 37 0.73 -8.54 -5.54
C PHE A 37 1.76 -9.62 -5.29
N GLU A 38 1.58 -10.83 -5.82
CA GLU A 38 2.59 -11.89 -5.77
C GLU A 38 3.91 -11.42 -6.38
N SER A 39 3.85 -10.79 -7.56
CA SER A 39 5.02 -10.23 -8.23
C SER A 39 5.72 -9.13 -7.42
N PHE A 40 5.01 -8.41 -6.54
CA PHE A 40 5.64 -7.45 -5.63
C PHE A 40 6.37 -8.15 -4.48
N PHE A 41 5.82 -9.23 -3.93
CA PHE A 41 6.49 -9.99 -2.86
C PHE A 41 7.76 -10.70 -3.31
N GLU A 42 7.90 -10.99 -4.61
CA GLU A 42 9.14 -11.55 -5.18
C GLU A 42 10.28 -10.53 -5.26
N ARG A 43 9.99 -9.22 -5.17
CA ARG A 43 11.01 -8.17 -5.26
C ARG A 43 11.71 -7.97 -3.92
N SER A 44 13.03 -7.93 -3.95
CA SER A 44 13.84 -7.58 -2.78
C SER A 44 13.54 -6.15 -2.30
N GLY A 45 13.39 -5.99 -0.99
CA GLY A 45 13.15 -4.68 -0.37
C GLY A 45 11.67 -4.27 -0.32
N VAL A 46 10.73 -5.11 -0.77
CA VAL A 46 9.31 -4.81 -0.60
C VAL A 46 8.89 -5.00 0.85
N PHE A 47 8.30 -3.95 1.41
CA PHE A 47 7.64 -3.95 2.71
C PHE A 47 6.14 -3.78 2.52
N MET A 48 5.35 -4.61 3.18
CA MET A 48 3.91 -4.48 3.18
C MET A 48 3.33 -4.74 4.55
N ALA A 49 2.36 -3.93 4.94
CA ALA A 49 1.60 -4.14 6.16
C ALA A 49 0.10 -3.92 5.92
N MET A 50 -0.71 -4.63 6.69
CA MET A 50 -2.17 -4.52 6.68
C MET A 50 -2.66 -4.04 8.04
N ALA A 51 -3.64 -3.14 8.00
CA ALA A 51 -4.37 -2.70 9.17
C ALA A 51 -5.64 -3.53 9.34
N TYR A 52 -5.91 -3.95 10.57
CA TYR A 52 -7.07 -4.71 10.97
C TYR A 52 -7.86 -3.95 12.03
N HIS A 53 -9.19 -3.99 11.92
CA HIS A 53 -10.11 -3.58 12.98
C HIS A 53 -10.16 -4.66 14.07
N GLU A 54 -10.67 -4.31 15.25
CA GLU A 54 -10.89 -5.23 16.39
C GLU A 54 -11.59 -6.55 16.04
N ASN A 55 -12.41 -6.57 14.99
CA ASN A 55 -13.12 -7.76 14.51
C ASN A 55 -12.30 -8.62 13.53
N ALA A 56 -10.97 -8.43 13.48
CA ALA A 56 -10.07 -9.03 12.49
C ALA A 56 -10.44 -8.71 11.02
N THR A 57 -11.24 -7.67 10.80
CA THR A 57 -11.60 -7.19 9.46
C THR A 57 -10.45 -6.36 8.89
N PRO A 58 -9.93 -6.68 7.70
CA PRO A 58 -8.88 -5.88 7.08
C PRO A 58 -9.47 -4.55 6.62
N VAL A 59 -8.91 -3.44 7.09
CA VAL A 59 -9.39 -2.08 6.86
C VAL A 59 -8.41 -1.23 6.06
N GLY A 60 -7.27 -1.78 5.64
CA GLY A 60 -6.33 -1.03 4.83
C GLY A 60 -4.99 -1.73 4.70
N PHE A 61 -4.15 -1.18 3.83
CA PHE A 61 -2.80 -1.68 3.63
C PHE A 61 -1.86 -0.57 3.17
N VAL A 62 -0.57 -0.79 3.40
CA VAL A 62 0.54 -0.01 2.88
C VAL A 62 1.49 -0.93 2.12
N LEU A 63 1.90 -0.55 0.91
CA LEU A 63 2.94 -1.19 0.12
C LEU A 63 4.05 -0.16 -0.12
N CYS A 64 5.25 -0.48 0.36
CA CYS A 64 6.46 0.30 0.14
C CYS A 64 7.51 -0.58 -0.54
N TRP A 65 8.34 0.05 -1.37
CA TRP A 65 9.58 -0.54 -1.83
C TRP A 65 10.75 0.24 -1.22
N VAL A 66 11.57 -0.44 -0.42
CA VAL A 66 12.74 0.12 0.24
C VAL A 66 13.98 -0.28 -0.56
N ILE A 67 14.72 0.71 -1.03
CA ILE A 67 15.98 0.54 -1.75
C ILE A 67 17.00 1.46 -1.08
N GLU A 68 18.01 0.85 -0.43
CA GLU A 68 19.03 1.57 0.35
C GLU A 68 18.39 2.52 1.38
N ASP A 69 18.60 3.83 1.24
CA ASP A 69 18.06 4.89 2.12
C ASP A 69 16.77 5.53 1.58
N GLN A 70 16.23 5.03 0.47
CA GLN A 70 15.02 5.55 -0.17
C GLN A 70 13.83 4.61 0.07
N CYS A 71 12.68 5.19 0.42
CA CYS A 71 11.43 4.46 0.58
C CYS A 71 10.40 4.99 -0.42
N ASP A 72 10.16 4.23 -1.49
CA ASP A 72 9.11 4.52 -2.45
C ASP A 72 7.78 3.94 -1.98
N LEU A 73 6.85 4.81 -1.59
CA LEU A 73 5.48 4.41 -1.27
C LEU A 73 4.73 4.11 -2.58
N ALA A 74 4.51 2.83 -2.86
CA ALA A 74 3.87 2.40 -4.10
C ALA A 74 2.34 2.49 -4.02
N SER A 75 1.73 2.14 -2.88
CA SER A 75 0.28 2.27 -2.67
C SER A 75 -0.08 2.26 -1.19
N TYR A 76 -1.07 3.06 -0.81
CA TYR A 76 -1.70 3.01 0.51
C TYR A 76 -3.21 3.17 0.34
N ALA A 77 -3.97 2.37 1.08
CA ALA A 77 -5.42 2.39 1.04
C ALA A 77 -5.99 2.12 2.43
N THR A 78 -7.05 2.86 2.77
CA THR A 78 -7.93 2.55 3.90
C THR A 78 -9.33 2.26 3.36
N GLY A 79 -9.97 1.20 3.85
CA GLY A 79 -11.32 0.77 3.55
C GLY A 79 -12.41 1.79 3.90
N LEU A 80 -12.03 2.93 4.48
CA LEU A 80 -12.83 4.15 4.44
C LEU A 80 -12.60 4.85 3.08
N CYS A 81 -13.12 4.30 1.98
CA CYS A 81 -13.04 4.93 0.65
C CYS A 81 -13.69 6.32 0.55
N THR A 82 -14.24 6.86 1.64
CA THR A 82 -14.62 8.27 1.80
C THR A 82 -13.45 9.21 2.15
N ALA A 83 -12.29 8.70 2.59
CA ALA A 83 -11.09 9.50 2.87
C ALA A 83 -10.06 9.29 1.74
N ARG A 84 -10.21 10.11 0.71
CA ARG A 84 -9.43 10.12 -0.53
C ARG A 84 -7.95 10.45 -0.26
N SER A 85 -7.04 9.50 -0.48
CA SER A 85 -5.63 9.81 -0.72
C SER A 85 -5.14 9.10 -1.98
N LYS A 86 -4.96 9.87 -3.07
CA LYS A 86 -4.22 9.43 -4.26
C LYS A 86 -2.74 9.42 -3.90
N ALA A 87 -2.10 8.25 -3.93
CA ALA A 87 -0.65 8.18 -4.11
C ALA A 87 -0.37 7.71 -5.55
N TYR A 88 0.18 8.61 -6.36
CA TYR A 88 0.69 8.33 -7.70
C TYR A 88 2.19 8.65 -7.66
N GLY A 89 3.03 7.64 -7.45
CA GLY A 89 4.48 7.79 -7.47
C GLY A 89 5.02 7.51 -8.87
N ARG A 90 5.29 8.57 -9.65
CA ARG A 90 6.33 8.54 -10.70
C ARG A 90 6.73 9.96 -11.11
N GLU A 91 7.69 10.55 -10.42
CA GLU A 91 8.48 11.64 -11.00
C GLU A 91 9.79 11.04 -11.51
N LYS A 92 10.03 11.17 -12.83
CA LYS A 92 11.33 10.86 -13.41
C LYS A 92 12.36 11.86 -12.85
N PRO A 93 13.63 11.47 -12.66
CA PRO A 93 14.67 12.41 -12.30
C PRO A 93 14.79 13.48 -13.39
N VAL A 94 14.61 14.75 -13.01
CA VAL A 94 14.92 15.90 -13.89
C VAL A 94 16.44 16.02 -13.93
N THR A 95 17.08 15.37 -14.89
CA THR A 95 18.42 15.74 -15.32
C THR A 95 18.31 17.02 -16.15
N GLY A 96 18.70 18.14 -15.54
CA GLY A 96 18.70 19.46 -16.17
C GLY A 96 19.86 20.30 -15.70
N SER A 97 21.08 19.91 -16.10
CA SER A 97 22.23 20.82 -16.15
C SER A 97 21.96 21.89 -17.20
N LYS A 98 22.04 23.17 -16.80
CA LYS A 98 22.78 24.26 -17.45
C LYS A 98 22.53 25.57 -16.72
N ARG A 99 23.55 26.05 -16.01
CA ARG A 99 23.75 27.49 -15.78
C ARG A 99 24.70 27.95 -16.89
N GLU A 100 24.20 28.81 -17.77
CA GLU A 100 24.98 29.81 -18.52
C GLU A 100 24.17 31.11 -18.50
#